data_AF-X1H8Y9-F1
#
_entry.id   AF-X1H8Y9-F1
#
_cell.length_a   1.000
_cell.length_b   1.000
_cell.length_c   1.000
_cell.angle_alpha   90.00
_cell.angle_beta   90.00
_cell.angle_gamma   90.00
#
_symmetry.space_group_name_H-M   'P 1'
#
loop_
_entity.id
_entity.type
_entity.pdbx_description
1 polymer ?
#
loop_
_entity_poly.entity_id
_entity_poly.type
_entity_poly.pdbx_seq_one_letter_code
_entity_poly.pdbx_strand_id
1 'polypeptide(L)'
;SWANLADMADKLGEQYIYSMKPHPGDLAVPSLNEERIRSELRRALQITRSCRVEIIMKDNHTIANNPQNVIRWCQIAREEAEAI
;
A
#
# COMPACT_ATOMS: atom_id res chain seq x y z
N SER A 1 7.64 13.34 -8.34
CA SER A 1 6.58 13.77 -7.40
C SER A 1 5.71 12.57 -7.11
N TRP A 2 5.28 12.39 -5.86
CA TRP A 2 4.29 11.37 -5.51
C TRP A 2 2.88 11.89 -5.83
N ALA A 3 1.98 11.02 -6.30
CA ALA A 3 0.60 11.39 -6.60
C ALA A 3 -0.15 11.69 -5.29
N ASN A 4 -0.96 12.75 -5.28
CA ASN A 4 -1.84 13.05 -4.16
C ASN A 4 -3.02 12.07 -4.19
N LEU A 5 -3.15 11.26 -3.13
CA LEU A 5 -4.19 10.23 -3.04
C LEU A 5 -5.61 10.79 -3.15
N ALA A 6 -5.88 11.93 -2.50
CA ALA A 6 -7.21 12.52 -2.48
C ALA A 6 -7.60 13.09 -3.84
N ASP A 7 -6.70 13.86 -4.47
CA ASP A 7 -6.93 14.42 -5.80
C ASP A 7 -7.15 13.33 -6.86
N MET A 8 -6.41 12.22 -6.77
CA MET A 8 -6.62 11.07 -7.66
C MET A 8 -7.93 10.33 -7.36
N ALA A 9 -8.30 10.18 -6.08
CA ALA A 9 -9.55 9.52 -5.69
C ALA A 9 -10.77 10.28 -6.24
N ASP A 10 -10.77 11.61 -6.10
CA ASP A 10 -11.83 12.48 -6.60
C ASP A 10 -11.99 12.40 -8.12
N LYS A 11 -10.87 12.25 -8.86
CA LYS A 11 -10.86 12.14 -10.32
C LYS A 11 -11.32 10.77 -10.84
N LEU A 12 -10.95 9.70 -10.14
CA LEU A 12 -11.22 8.33 -10.59
C LEU A 12 -12.61 7.85 -10.19
N GLY A 13 -13.04 8.16 -8.95
CA GLY A 13 -14.28 7.62 -8.37
C GLY A 13 -14.36 6.10 -8.51
N GLU A 14 -15.55 5.59 -8.81
CA GLU A 14 -15.79 4.15 -8.97
C GLU A 14 -15.62 3.62 -10.40
N GLN A 15 -15.41 4.51 -11.38
CA GLN A 15 -15.36 4.13 -12.81
C GLN A 15 -14.03 3.49 -13.23
N TYR A 16 -12.99 3.66 -12.41
CA TYR A 16 -11.64 3.17 -12.68
C TYR A 16 -11.07 2.43 -11.47
N ILE A 17 -10.09 1.57 -11.74
CA ILE A 17 -9.27 0.96 -10.69
C ILE A 17 -8.21 1.98 -10.27
N TYR A 18 -8.26 2.38 -9.00
CA TYR A 18 -7.18 3.07 -8.33
C TYR A 18 -6.04 2.06 -8.07
N SER A 19 -5.06 1.99 -8.98
CA SER A 19 -3.87 1.15 -8.81
C SER A 19 -2.82 1.90 -7.97
N MET A 20 -2.85 1.69 -6.67
CA MET A 20 -1.94 2.31 -5.71
C MET A 20 -0.62 1.55 -5.65
N LYS A 21 0.50 2.27 -5.80
CA LYS A 21 1.86 1.75 -5.60
C LYS A 21 2.47 2.31 -4.31
N PRO A 22 2.52 1.53 -3.22
CA PRO A 22 3.21 1.93 -1.99
C PRO A 22 4.73 2.03 -2.17
N HIS A 23 5.41 2.61 -1.19
CA HIS A 23 6.86 2.83 -1.26
C HIS A 23 7.62 1.50 -1.02
N PRO A 24 8.51 1.07 -1.94
CA PRO A 24 9.17 -0.23 -1.83
C PRO A 24 10.24 -0.30 -0.72
N GLY A 25 10.74 0.85 -0.26
CA GLY A 25 11.75 0.92 0.80
C GLY A 25 11.33 0.25 2.11
N ASP A 26 10.02 0.09 2.34
CA ASP A 26 9.45 -0.60 3.49
C ASP A 26 9.83 -2.08 3.54
N LEU A 27 10.18 -2.67 2.40
CA LEU A 27 10.58 -4.06 2.26
C LEU A 27 12.09 -4.26 2.31
N ALA A 28 12.87 -3.20 2.12
CA ALA A 28 14.33 -3.22 2.06
C ALA A 28 14.97 -2.94 3.44
N VAL A 29 14.39 -3.50 4.51
CA VAL A 29 14.82 -3.32 5.90
C VAL A 29 15.04 -4.67 6.59
N PRO A 30 15.93 -4.77 7.60
CA PRO A 30 16.14 -6.02 8.34
C PRO A 30 14.88 -6.53 9.05
N SER A 31 14.00 -5.62 9.47
CA SER A 31 12.72 -5.92 10.12
C SER A 31 11.68 -4.86 9.72
N LEU A 32 10.46 -5.31 9.41
CA LEU A 32 9.37 -4.43 9.02
C LEU A 32 8.93 -3.54 10.19
N ASN A 33 8.74 -2.25 9.92
CA ASN A 33 7.98 -1.39 10.80
C ASN A 33 6.47 -1.58 10.50
N GLU A 34 5.88 -2.62 11.09
CA GLU A 34 4.49 -2.99 10.81
C GLU A 34 3.50 -1.87 11.14
N GLU A 35 3.70 -1.16 12.25
CA GLU A 35 2.78 -0.08 12.65
C GLU A 35 2.79 1.06 11.63
N ARG A 36 3.97 1.44 11.14
CA ARG A 36 4.05 2.45 10.07
C ARG A 36 3.32 1.97 8.81
N ILE A 37 3.58 0.75 8.35
CA ILE A 37 2.94 0.17 7.16
C ILE A 37 1.41 0.17 7.33
N ARG A 38 0.90 -0.30 8.47
CA ARG A 38 -0.53 -0.29 8.79
C ARG A 38 -1.12 1.10 8.75
N SER A 39 -0.48 2.06 9.42
CA SER A 39 -0.96 3.43 9.48
C SER A 39 -1.04 4.08 8.10
N GLU A 40 -0.06 3.83 7.23
CA GLU A 40 0.00 4.35 5.86
C GLU A 40 -1.09 3.71 4.98
N LEU A 41 -1.23 2.38 5.03
CA LEU A 41 -2.23 1.66 4.25
C LEU A 41 -3.65 2.03 4.68
N ARG A 42 -3.92 2.06 5.99
CA ARG A 42 -5.22 2.46 6.53
C ARG A 42 -5.58 3.87 6.12
N ARG A 43 -4.65 4.81 6.24
CA ARG A 43 -4.85 6.20 5.80
C ARG A 43 -5.17 6.25 4.31
N ALA A 44 -4.42 5.53 3.48
CA ALA A 44 -4.62 5.52 2.04
C ALA A 44 -6.00 4.96 1.67
N LEU A 45 -6.35 3.80 2.22
CA LEU A 45 -7.64 3.15 2.00
C LEU A 45 -8.82 4.01 2.45
N GLN A 46 -8.70 4.74 3.57
CA GLN A 46 -9.72 5.69 4.02
C GLN A 46 -9.91 6.85 3.03
N ILE A 47 -8.81 7.39 2.48
CA ILE A 47 -8.85 8.45 1.47
C ILE A 47 -9.52 7.93 0.19
N THR A 48 -9.20 6.71 -0.22
CA THR A 48 -9.69 6.10 -1.47
C THR A 48 -10.96 5.27 -1.30
N ARG A 49 -11.71 5.43 -0.19
CA ARG A 49 -12.88 4.59 0.15
C ARG A 49 -14.01 4.60 -0.89
N SER A 50 -14.07 5.66 -1.70
CA SER A 50 -15.05 5.82 -2.78
C SER A 50 -14.53 5.35 -4.14
N CYS A 51 -13.42 4.61 -4.15
CA CYS A 51 -12.80 4.05 -5.36
C CYS A 51 -12.77 2.53 -5.33
N ARG A 52 -12.54 1.92 -6.51
CA ARG A 52 -12.13 0.51 -6.61
C ARG A 52 -10.62 0.44 -6.49
N VAL A 53 -10.09 -0.05 -5.37
CA VAL A 53 -8.66 0.05 -5.06
C VAL A 53 -7.93 -1.27 -5.33
N GLU A 54 -6.80 -1.19 -6.03
CA GLU A 54 -5.78 -2.24 -6.10
C GLU A 54 -4.52 -1.73 -5.39
N ILE A 55 -3.96 -2.51 -4.47
CA ILE A 55 -2.66 -2.22 -3.88
C ILE A 55 -1.63 -3.12 -4.55
N ILE A 56 -0.66 -2.53 -5.23
CA ILE A 56 0.38 -3.28 -5.95
C ILE A 56 1.78 -2.81 -5.57
N MET A 57 2.51 -3.68 -4.88
CA MET A 57 3.91 -3.46 -4.57
C MET A 57 4.78 -3.77 -5.79
N LYS A 58 5.54 -2.79 -6.27
CA LYS A 58 6.47 -2.92 -7.41
C LYS A 58 7.84 -2.34 -7.06
N ASP A 59 8.87 -2.90 -7.68
CA ASP A 59 10.27 -2.46 -7.64
C ASP A 59 10.98 -2.64 -6.29
N ASN A 60 11.35 -3.88 -5.95
CA ASN A 60 12.29 -4.17 -4.86
C ASN A 60 13.56 -4.82 -5.41
N HIS A 61 14.71 -4.17 -5.27
CA HIS A 61 15.98 -4.75 -5.75
C HIS A 61 16.60 -5.76 -4.78
N THR A 62 16.43 -5.56 -3.47
CA THR A 62 17.15 -6.37 -2.48
C THR A 62 16.26 -6.98 -1.41
N ILE A 63 15.06 -6.44 -1.11
CA ILE A 63 14.17 -6.88 0.00
C ILE A 63 14.95 -7.25 1.30
N ALA A 64 16.09 -6.60 1.54
CA ALA A 64 17.07 -6.95 2.58
C ALA A 64 17.49 -8.44 2.63
N ASN A 65 17.49 -9.15 1.50
CA ASN A 65 17.67 -10.60 1.39
C ASN A 65 16.70 -11.40 2.28
N ASN A 66 15.54 -10.82 2.61
CA ASN A 66 14.55 -11.40 3.50
C ASN A 66 13.18 -11.52 2.78
N PRO A 67 12.86 -12.67 2.16
CA PRO A 67 11.56 -12.88 1.51
C PRO A 67 10.38 -12.80 2.47
N GLN A 68 10.59 -12.99 3.78
CA GLN A 68 9.52 -12.87 4.77
C GLN A 68 8.96 -11.44 4.85
N ASN A 69 9.75 -10.42 4.49
CA ASN A 69 9.26 -9.05 4.42
C ASN A 69 8.10 -8.92 3.43
N VAL A 70 8.21 -9.55 2.25
CA VAL A 70 7.14 -9.50 1.22
C VAL A 70 5.91 -10.25 1.70
N ILE A 71 6.09 -11.45 2.25
CA ILE A 71 4.99 -12.28 2.76
C ILE A 71 4.24 -11.54 3.86
N ARG A 72 4.97 -11.01 4.85
CA ARG A 72 4.37 -10.30 5.99
C ARG A 72 3.70 -9.00 5.57
N TRP A 73 4.31 -8.25 4.65
CA TRP A 73 3.70 -7.04 4.10
C TRP A 73 2.39 -7.34 3.37
N CYS A 74 2.32 -8.40 2.56
CA CYS A 74 1.07 -8.82 1.91
C CYS A 74 -0.01 -9.21 2.92
N GLN A 75 0.35 -9.87 4.02
CA GLN A 75 -0.60 -10.18 5.11
C GLN A 75 -1.15 -8.89 5.72
N ILE A 76 -0.28 -7.94 6.09
CA ILE A 76 -0.68 -6.65 6.65
C ILE A 76 -1.60 -5.90 5.69
N ALA A 77 -1.24 -5.85 4.39
CA ALA A 77 -2.05 -5.14 3.40
C ALA A 77 -3.45 -5.75 3.24
N ARG A 78 -3.56 -7.08 3.30
CA ARG A 78 -4.87 -7.76 3.28
C ARG A 78 -5.67 -7.48 4.55
N GLU A 79 -5.04 -7.57 5.72
CA GLU A 79 -5.69 -7.29 7.00
C GLU A 79 -6.28 -5.87 7.04
N GLU A 80 -5.52 -4.86 6.59
CA GLU A 80 -6.02 -3.47 6.57
C GLU A 80 -7.11 -3.25 5.50
N ALA A 81 -7.06 -3.96 4.38
CA ALA A 81 -8.09 -3.89 3.34
C ALA A 81 -9.41 -4.55 3.77
N GLU A 82 -9.35 -5.66 4.52
CA GLU A 82 -10.52 -6.37 5.05
C GLU A 82 -11.15 -5.67 6.26
N ALA A 83 -10.39 -4.81 6.96
CA ALA A 83 -10.84 -4.10 8.16
C ALA A 83 -11.57 -2.77 7.88
N ILE A 84 -11.73 -2.38 6.62
CA ILE A 84 -12.27 -1.06 6.22
C ILE A 84 -13.72 -1.08 5.79
#